data_AF-A0A969TKU7-F1
#
_entry.id   AF-A0A969TKU7-F1
#
_cell.length_a   1.000
_cell.length_b   1.000
_cell.length_c   1.000
_cell.angle_alpha   90.00
_cell.angle_beta   90.00
_cell.angle_gamma   90.00
#
_symmetry.space_group_name_H-M   'P 1'
#
loop_
_entity.id
_entity.type
_entity.pdbx_description
1 polymer ?
#
loop_
_entity_poly.entity_id
_entity_poly.type
_entity_poly.pdbx_seq_one_letter_code
_entity_poly.pdbx_strand_id
1 'polypeptide(L)'
;MTPEQEQAIAELRAQNVAPKQIARRLGLRPAEVTAVIKAQAEQITADRAAAGELYPIYQILVNKSCLPALLSESKTIESETIDIEVETAIAPTSEMDEDSDEVDKDFDDTDEDFDEADEDFDDIEDSEPGFAVVVVARQAGFNRLEVCTYLVDIWCLGVKDASGPRRMDPILYKDFVDYNYRPFPTGTEEISLELAQAIVFGAVDYAAKLGFQPHRDFEPARSHLGQWSGQPTLTFGRNGKPYYFSGPYDDPNKILKTLRQSVGEGNFHYVVGSGGEW
;
A
#
# COMPACT_ATOMS: atom_id res chain seq x y z
N MET A 1 43.78 11.82 -18.58
CA MET A 1 43.01 10.66 -19.10
C MET A 1 42.51 11.04 -20.48
N THR A 2 42.49 10.11 -21.43
CA THR A 2 41.95 10.40 -22.78
C THR A 2 40.45 10.17 -22.83
N PRO A 3 39.70 10.84 -23.73
CA PRO A 3 38.28 10.56 -23.93
C PRO A 3 37.99 9.08 -24.26
N GLU A 4 38.89 8.43 -24.99
CA GLU A 4 38.83 6.99 -25.29
C GLU A 4 38.90 6.12 -24.02
N GLN A 5 39.74 6.50 -23.06
CA GLN A 5 39.82 5.81 -21.76
C GLN A 5 38.55 6.02 -20.93
N GLU A 6 37.97 7.21 -20.94
CA GLU A 6 36.72 7.50 -20.23
C GLU A 6 35.53 6.74 -20.83
N GLN A 7 35.48 6.63 -22.16
CA GLN A 7 34.48 5.82 -22.85
C GLN A 7 34.66 4.32 -22.53
N ALA A 8 35.88 3.80 -22.56
CA ALA A 8 36.15 2.42 -22.18
C ALA A 8 35.78 2.12 -20.72
N ILE A 9 35.98 3.08 -19.80
CA ILE A 9 35.51 2.96 -18.41
C ILE A 9 33.97 2.84 -18.37
N ALA A 10 33.25 3.69 -19.11
CA ALA A 10 31.79 3.67 -19.16
C ALA A 10 31.25 2.33 -19.71
N GLU A 11 31.81 1.85 -20.82
CA GLU A 11 31.43 0.57 -21.44
C GLU A 11 31.67 -0.61 -20.50
N LEU A 12 32.83 -0.66 -19.82
CA LEU A 12 33.12 -1.72 -18.86
C LEU A 12 32.22 -1.65 -17.60
N ARG A 13 31.83 -0.44 -17.17
CA ARG A 13 30.86 -0.28 -16.07
C ARG A 13 29.47 -0.73 -16.44
N ALA A 14 29.02 -0.47 -17.67
CA ALA A 14 27.75 -0.98 -18.20
C ALA A 14 27.72 -2.52 -18.23
N GLN A 15 28.88 -3.17 -18.33
CA GLN A 15 29.05 -4.62 -18.23
C GLN A 15 29.25 -5.12 -16.79
N ASN A 16 28.96 -4.31 -15.78
CA ASN A 16 29.11 -4.64 -14.35
C ASN A 16 30.54 -4.96 -13.88
N VAL A 17 31.57 -4.54 -14.61
CA VAL A 17 32.97 -4.76 -14.19
C VAL A 17 33.33 -3.85 -13.01
N ALA A 18 34.00 -4.37 -12.00
CA ALA A 18 34.35 -3.61 -10.80
C ALA A 18 35.45 -2.55 -11.10
N PRO A 19 35.44 -1.36 -10.45
CA PRO A 19 36.43 -0.29 -10.71
C PRO A 19 37.90 -0.74 -10.61
N LYS A 20 38.21 -1.64 -9.67
CA LYS A 20 39.56 -2.23 -9.53
C LYS A 20 39.95 -3.08 -10.73
N GLN A 21 39.01 -3.83 -11.29
CA GLN A 21 39.23 -4.65 -12.49
C GLN A 21 39.39 -3.78 -13.74
N ILE A 22 38.58 -2.71 -13.86
CA ILE A 22 38.72 -1.72 -14.93
C ILE A 22 40.08 -1.05 -14.89
N ALA A 23 40.50 -0.58 -13.71
CA ALA A 23 41.81 0.02 -13.50
C ALA A 23 42.95 -0.91 -13.95
N ARG A 24 42.88 -2.19 -13.59
CA ARG A 24 43.85 -3.21 -14.02
C ARG A 24 43.84 -3.44 -15.53
N ARG A 25 42.67 -3.49 -16.18
CA ARG A 25 42.54 -3.70 -17.63
C ARG A 25 43.06 -2.52 -18.46
N LEU A 26 42.84 -1.30 -17.97
CA LEU A 26 43.18 -0.06 -18.68
C LEU A 26 44.54 0.53 -18.27
N GLY A 27 45.25 -0.09 -17.33
CA GLY A 27 46.54 0.41 -16.82
C GLY A 27 46.41 1.71 -16.03
N LEU A 28 45.25 1.97 -15.43
CA LEU A 28 44.93 3.20 -14.68
C LEU A 28 45.01 2.98 -13.17
N ARG A 29 45.10 4.05 -12.38
CA ARG A 29 44.96 3.95 -10.93
C ARG A 29 43.48 3.77 -10.56
N PRO A 30 43.13 2.94 -9.56
CA PRO A 30 41.75 2.80 -9.10
C PRO A 30 41.07 4.14 -8.76
N ALA A 31 41.80 5.08 -8.17
CA ALA A 31 41.29 6.41 -7.84
C ALA A 31 40.89 7.22 -9.08
N GLU A 32 41.63 7.09 -10.19
CA GLU A 32 41.33 7.79 -11.44
C GLU A 32 40.07 7.23 -12.09
N VAL A 33 39.92 5.90 -12.09
CA VAL A 33 38.70 5.23 -12.55
C VAL A 33 37.49 5.63 -11.71
N THR A 34 37.62 5.64 -10.37
CA THR A 34 36.55 6.08 -9.47
C THR A 34 36.18 7.54 -9.69
N ALA A 35 37.15 8.44 -9.92
CA ALA A 35 36.88 9.84 -10.19
C ALA A 35 36.07 10.05 -11.48
N VAL A 36 36.40 9.32 -12.54
CA VAL A 36 35.66 9.36 -13.82
C VAL A 36 34.23 8.84 -13.65
N ILE A 37 34.07 7.69 -12.98
CA ILE A 37 32.74 7.12 -12.73
C ILE A 37 31.87 8.11 -11.94
N LYS A 38 32.46 8.76 -10.94
CA LYS A 38 31.76 9.79 -10.17
C LYS A 38 31.35 10.97 -11.04
N ALA A 39 32.27 11.52 -11.84
CA ALA A 39 31.99 12.64 -12.73
C ALA A 39 30.92 12.31 -13.78
N GLN A 40 30.98 11.10 -14.38
CA GLN A 40 29.97 10.63 -15.33
C GLN A 40 28.60 10.45 -14.67
N ALA A 41 28.55 9.87 -13.46
CA ALA A 41 27.30 9.73 -12.72
C ALA A 41 26.70 11.11 -12.40
N GLU A 42 27.53 12.07 -11.97
CA GLU A 42 27.11 13.46 -11.72
C GLU A 42 26.58 14.13 -12.99
N GLN A 43 27.24 13.93 -14.14
CA GLN A 43 26.79 14.47 -15.41
C GLN A 43 25.46 13.86 -15.86
N ILE A 44 25.31 12.53 -15.81
CA ILE A 44 24.04 11.84 -16.15
C ILE A 44 22.90 12.35 -15.27
N THR A 45 23.15 12.51 -13.96
CA THR A 45 22.18 13.07 -13.02
C THR A 45 21.82 14.51 -13.38
N ALA A 46 22.80 15.33 -13.76
CA ALA A 46 22.57 16.72 -14.18
C ALA A 46 21.77 16.80 -15.49
N ASP A 47 22.09 15.96 -16.48
CA ASP A 47 21.40 15.91 -17.77
C ASP A 47 19.93 15.50 -17.61
N ARG A 48 19.66 14.49 -16.76
CA ARG A 48 18.29 14.11 -16.40
C ARG A 48 17.52 15.22 -15.73
N ALA A 49 18.14 15.89 -14.75
CA ALA A 49 17.52 17.02 -14.07
C ALA A 49 17.22 18.16 -15.04
N ALA A 50 18.12 18.44 -16.00
CA ALA A 50 17.91 19.43 -17.04
C ALA A 50 16.79 19.04 -18.03
N ALA A 51 16.62 17.75 -18.31
CA ALA A 51 15.52 17.21 -19.10
C ALA A 51 14.19 17.11 -18.33
N GLY A 52 14.18 17.39 -17.03
CA GLY A 52 13.00 17.21 -16.17
C GLY A 52 12.67 15.73 -15.90
N GLU A 53 13.59 14.83 -16.17
CA GLU A 53 13.43 13.39 -15.92
C GLU A 53 13.69 13.05 -14.46
N LEU A 54 12.94 12.07 -13.94
CA LEU A 54 13.18 11.54 -12.61
C LEU A 54 14.49 10.73 -12.56
N TYR A 55 15.15 10.80 -11.42
CA TYR A 55 16.32 9.98 -11.14
C TYR A 55 15.99 8.47 -11.23
N PRO A 56 16.96 7.63 -11.61
CA PRO A 56 16.75 6.17 -11.65
C PRO A 56 16.27 5.65 -10.30
N ILE A 57 15.40 4.63 -10.31
CA ILE A 57 15.01 3.93 -9.09
C ILE A 57 16.24 3.28 -8.48
N TYR A 58 16.46 3.53 -7.19
CA TYR A 58 17.41 2.79 -6.37
C TYR A 58 16.71 1.62 -5.70
N GLN A 59 15.57 1.88 -5.06
CA GLN A 59 14.73 0.85 -4.43
C GLN A 59 13.33 1.42 -4.17
N ILE A 60 12.31 0.56 -4.18
CA ILE A 60 10.96 0.88 -3.71
C ILE A 60 10.49 -0.21 -2.76
N LEU A 61 10.05 0.17 -1.57
CA LEU A 61 9.61 -0.78 -0.53
C LEU A 61 8.17 -0.51 -0.12
N VAL A 62 7.51 -1.57 0.36
CA VAL A 62 6.24 -1.51 1.09
C VAL A 62 6.24 -2.50 2.25
N ASN A 63 5.42 -2.31 3.29
CA ASN A 63 5.22 -3.34 4.33
C ASN A 63 4.49 -4.54 3.75
N LYS A 64 4.97 -5.75 4.06
CA LYS A 64 4.45 -7.02 3.50
C LYS A 64 2.97 -7.25 3.82
N SER A 65 2.55 -6.86 5.02
CA SER A 65 1.19 -7.05 5.52
C SER A 65 0.10 -6.41 4.68
N CYS A 66 0.37 -5.34 3.91
CA CYS A 66 -0.67 -4.70 3.11
C CYS A 66 -0.95 -5.43 1.79
N LEU A 67 0.00 -6.23 1.29
CA LEU A 67 -0.10 -6.84 -0.05
C LEU A 67 -1.27 -7.81 -0.21
N PRO A 68 -1.57 -8.71 0.75
CA PRO A 68 -2.73 -9.59 0.64
C PRO A 68 -4.04 -8.82 0.50
N ALA A 69 -4.22 -7.70 1.22
CA ALA A 69 -5.43 -6.90 1.15
C ALA A 69 -5.62 -6.19 -0.20
N LEU A 70 -4.52 -5.82 -0.86
CA LEU A 70 -4.54 -5.09 -2.15
C LEU A 70 -4.60 -6.01 -3.37
N LEU A 71 -4.07 -7.23 -3.26
CA LEU A 71 -3.89 -8.17 -4.37
C LEU A 71 -4.91 -9.33 -4.38
N SER A 72 -5.73 -9.46 -3.33
CA SER A 72 -6.66 -10.60 -3.16
C SER A 72 -7.75 -10.71 -4.22
N GLU A 73 -8.08 -9.63 -4.93
CA GLU A 73 -9.14 -9.63 -5.95
C GLU A 73 -8.68 -9.91 -7.39
N SER A 74 -7.56 -10.64 -7.57
CA SER A 74 -7.23 -11.24 -8.88
C SER A 74 -7.74 -12.68 -9.04
N LYS A 75 -8.52 -13.21 -8.09
CA LYS A 75 -8.87 -14.64 -8.04
C LYS A 75 -10.30 -15.00 -8.47
N THR A 76 -11.06 -14.06 -9.04
CA THR A 76 -12.45 -14.31 -9.45
C THR A 76 -12.66 -13.98 -10.93
N ILE A 77 -12.03 -14.74 -11.83
CA ILE A 77 -12.55 -15.22 -13.13
C ILE A 77 -11.67 -16.42 -13.50
N GLU A 78 -12.00 -17.58 -12.94
CA GLU A 78 -11.80 -18.91 -13.52
C GLU A 78 -12.77 -19.82 -12.75
N SER A 79 -14.06 -19.53 -12.88
CA SER A 79 -15.10 -20.49 -12.51
C SER A 79 -15.04 -21.62 -13.54
N GLU A 80 -14.28 -22.67 -13.25
CA GLU A 80 -14.55 -23.97 -13.84
C GLU A 80 -15.99 -24.35 -13.48
N THR A 81 -16.84 -24.35 -14.49
CA THR A 81 -18.18 -24.96 -14.46
C THR A 81 -18.05 -26.41 -14.03
N ILE A 82 -18.56 -26.74 -12.85
CA ILE A 82 -18.92 -28.11 -12.51
C ILE A 82 -20.38 -28.28 -12.95
N ASP A 83 -20.55 -29.02 -14.04
CA ASP A 83 -21.83 -29.54 -14.48
C ASP A 83 -22.40 -30.47 -13.40
N ILE A 84 -23.50 -30.06 -12.76
CA ILE A 84 -24.34 -30.98 -11.99
C ILE A 84 -25.55 -31.28 -12.85
N GLU A 85 -25.59 -32.52 -13.38
CA GLU A 85 -26.77 -33.08 -14.02
C GLU A 85 -27.91 -33.18 -13.00
N VAL A 86 -29.00 -32.47 -13.26
CA VAL A 86 -30.26 -32.58 -12.51
C VAL A 86 -31.11 -33.64 -13.19
N GLU A 87 -31.18 -34.83 -12.58
CA GLU A 87 -32.14 -35.86 -12.99
C GLU A 87 -33.45 -35.68 -12.20
N THR A 88 -34.53 -35.40 -12.94
CA THR A 88 -35.89 -35.20 -12.43
C THR A 88 -36.64 -36.52 -12.25
N ALA A 89 -37.26 -36.75 -11.08
CA ALA A 89 -38.35 -37.74 -10.94
C ALA A 89 -39.30 -37.43 -9.75
N ILE A 90 -40.46 -36.84 -10.09
CA ILE A 90 -41.86 -37.21 -9.76
C ILE A 90 -42.20 -37.83 -8.37
N ALA A 91 -43.15 -37.18 -7.67
CA ALA A 91 -43.91 -37.54 -6.42
C ALA A 91 -44.94 -38.71 -6.62
N PRO A 92 -45.89 -39.10 -5.72
CA PRO A 92 -46.33 -38.62 -4.37
C PRO A 92 -46.47 -39.79 -3.32
N THR A 93 -46.86 -39.66 -2.04
CA THR A 93 -48.22 -39.44 -1.45
C THR A 93 -48.19 -39.59 0.10
N SER A 94 -49.09 -38.85 0.80
CA SER A 94 -49.88 -39.19 2.03
C SER A 94 -49.13 -39.51 3.35
N GLU A 95 -49.57 -39.21 4.59
CA GLU A 95 -50.91 -39.08 5.21
C GLU A 95 -50.87 -38.06 6.37
N MET A 96 -52.07 -37.59 6.75
CA MET A 96 -52.39 -36.81 7.94
C MET A 96 -52.40 -37.71 9.17
N ASP A 97 -52.02 -37.20 10.33
CA ASP A 97 -52.64 -37.57 11.60
C ASP A 97 -52.67 -36.33 12.51
N GLU A 98 -53.89 -35.96 12.90
CA GLU A 98 -54.22 -35.08 14.01
C GLU A 98 -54.02 -35.86 15.32
N ASP A 99 -53.44 -35.27 16.36
CA ASP A 99 -54.13 -35.34 17.65
C ASP A 99 -53.74 -34.24 18.64
N SER A 100 -54.75 -33.97 19.46
CA SER A 100 -55.01 -33.00 20.51
C SER A 100 -53.99 -32.92 21.66
N ASP A 101 -53.86 -31.73 22.26
CA ASP A 101 -54.29 -31.50 23.65
C ASP A 101 -54.10 -30.04 24.11
N GLU A 102 -55.18 -29.49 24.69
CA GLU A 102 -55.26 -28.22 25.43
C GLU A 102 -54.43 -28.27 26.73
N VAL A 103 -53.70 -27.20 27.05
CA VAL A 103 -53.50 -26.78 28.44
C VAL A 103 -53.46 -25.24 28.51
N ASP A 104 -54.55 -24.67 29.02
CA ASP A 104 -54.59 -23.32 29.59
C ASP A 104 -53.58 -23.19 30.74
N LYS A 105 -52.73 -22.15 30.72
CA LYS A 105 -52.36 -21.39 31.93
C LYS A 105 -52.06 -19.94 31.61
N ASP A 106 -52.87 -19.08 32.20
CA ASP A 106 -52.61 -17.67 32.44
C ASP A 106 -51.23 -17.46 33.09
N PHE A 107 -50.42 -16.56 32.54
CA PHE A 107 -49.54 -15.72 33.34
C PHE A 107 -49.26 -14.39 32.63
N ASP A 108 -49.50 -13.33 33.39
CA ASP A 108 -49.35 -11.92 33.07
C ASP A 108 -47.88 -11.48 33.23
N ASP A 109 -47.60 -10.30 32.69
CA ASP A 109 -46.45 -9.43 32.90
C ASP A 109 -45.13 -9.69 32.14
N THR A 110 -44.95 -8.83 31.13
CA THR A 110 -43.81 -7.91 30.93
C THR A 110 -42.40 -8.46 31.16
N ASP A 111 -41.67 -8.68 30.07
CA ASP A 111 -40.44 -7.93 29.78
C ASP A 111 -40.07 -8.13 28.30
N GLU A 112 -39.73 -7.02 27.65
CA GLU A 112 -39.24 -6.98 26.27
C GLU A 112 -37.86 -7.63 26.22
N ASP A 113 -37.81 -8.90 25.80
CA ASP A 113 -36.56 -9.53 25.35
C ASP A 113 -36.13 -8.82 24.05
N PHE A 114 -35.29 -7.79 24.23
CA PHE A 114 -34.49 -7.19 23.19
C PHE A 114 -33.52 -8.29 22.74
N ASP A 115 -33.80 -8.90 21.59
CA ASP A 115 -32.89 -9.79 20.89
C ASP A 115 -31.50 -9.13 20.85
N GLU A 116 -30.60 -9.56 21.74
CA GLU A 116 -29.17 -9.36 21.58
C GLU A 116 -28.81 -10.06 20.27
N ALA A 117 -28.74 -9.25 19.21
CA ALA A 117 -27.99 -9.63 18.04
C ALA A 117 -26.55 -9.86 18.51
N ASP A 118 -26.25 -11.12 18.80
CA ASP A 118 -24.92 -11.71 18.74
C ASP A 118 -24.37 -11.44 17.32
N GLU A 119 -23.92 -10.20 17.09
CA GLU A 119 -22.99 -9.93 16.01
C GLU A 119 -21.67 -10.54 16.46
N ASP A 120 -21.29 -11.63 15.80
CA ASP A 120 -19.98 -12.28 15.90
C ASP A 120 -18.85 -11.24 15.80
N PHE A 121 -18.43 -10.68 16.94
CA PHE A 121 -17.39 -9.67 17.06
C PHE A 121 -15.98 -10.29 17.28
N ASP A 122 -15.86 -11.61 17.05
CA ASP A 122 -14.69 -12.41 17.44
C ASP A 122 -13.63 -12.62 16.35
N ASP A 123 -13.54 -11.73 15.35
CA ASP A 123 -12.45 -11.74 14.33
C ASP A 123 -11.54 -10.49 14.37
N ILE A 124 -11.47 -9.79 15.52
CA ILE A 124 -10.51 -8.67 15.73
C ILE A 124 -9.19 -9.18 16.36
N GLU A 125 -8.73 -10.36 15.98
CA GLU A 125 -7.38 -10.82 16.29
C GLU A 125 -6.54 -10.89 14.99
N ASP A 126 -5.45 -10.12 14.98
CA ASP A 126 -4.29 -10.22 14.08
C ASP A 126 -4.32 -9.66 12.64
N SER A 127 -5.28 -8.81 12.24
CA SER A 127 -5.07 -8.01 11.00
C SER A 127 -4.30 -6.73 11.33
N GLU A 128 -3.03 -6.60 10.90
CA GLU A 128 -2.36 -5.30 10.90
C GLU A 128 -3.29 -4.26 10.25
N PRO A 129 -3.46 -3.06 10.84
CA PRO A 129 -4.38 -2.07 10.31
C PRO A 129 -4.07 -1.80 8.84
N GLY A 130 -5.09 -1.49 8.03
CA GLY A 130 -5.02 -1.27 6.58
C GLY A 130 -4.18 -0.06 6.17
N PHE A 131 -2.90 -0.09 6.55
CA PHE A 131 -1.90 0.91 6.28
C PHE A 131 -0.81 0.31 5.40
N ALA A 132 -0.43 1.07 4.38
CA ALA A 132 0.76 0.83 3.59
C ALA A 132 1.73 1.99 3.78
N VAL A 133 2.97 1.69 4.15
CA VAL A 133 4.09 2.65 4.08
C VAL A 133 4.89 2.34 2.83
N VAL A 134 4.85 3.24 1.85
CA VAL A 134 5.63 3.13 0.62
C VAL A 134 6.86 4.00 0.73
N VAL A 135 8.06 3.44 0.61
CA VAL A 135 9.32 4.17 0.50
C VAL A 135 9.75 4.13 -0.96
N VAL A 136 9.97 5.29 -1.58
CA VAL A 136 10.53 5.40 -2.93
C VAL A 136 11.89 6.09 -2.82
N ALA A 137 12.96 5.38 -3.19
CA ALA A 137 14.31 5.91 -3.23
C ALA A 137 14.84 5.94 -4.67
N ARG A 138 15.39 7.10 -5.06
CA ARG A 138 16.01 7.30 -6.37
C ARG A 138 17.48 7.68 -6.24
N GLN A 139 18.30 7.25 -7.19
CA GLN A 139 19.74 7.52 -7.23
C GLN A 139 20.02 8.94 -7.77
N ALA A 140 20.09 9.93 -6.89
CA ALA A 140 20.33 11.34 -7.19
C ALA A 140 21.84 11.69 -7.39
N GLY A 141 22.62 10.77 -7.95
CA GLY A 141 24.06 10.93 -8.21
C GLY A 141 24.94 9.95 -7.42
N PHE A 142 26.27 10.09 -7.52
CA PHE A 142 27.21 9.19 -6.86
C PHE A 142 27.07 9.25 -5.33
N ASN A 143 26.78 8.11 -4.70
CA ASN A 143 26.52 7.97 -3.26
C ASN A 143 25.49 8.99 -2.71
N ARG A 144 24.42 9.23 -3.46
CA ARG A 144 23.36 10.14 -3.05
C ARG A 144 22.01 9.60 -3.46
N LEU A 145 21.12 9.50 -2.51
CA LEU A 145 19.73 9.14 -2.71
C LEU A 145 18.84 10.37 -2.53
N GLU A 146 17.71 10.34 -3.20
CA GLU A 146 16.56 11.17 -2.90
C GLU A 146 15.40 10.24 -2.56
N VAL A 147 14.77 10.45 -1.40
CA VAL A 147 13.80 9.50 -0.84
C VAL A 147 12.51 10.21 -0.48
N CYS A 148 11.38 9.58 -0.80
CA CYS A 148 10.05 9.95 -0.31
C CYS A 148 9.40 8.79 0.46
N THR A 149 8.53 9.13 1.40
CA THR A 149 7.66 8.17 2.10
C THR A 149 6.21 8.55 1.92
N TYR A 150 5.33 7.55 1.87
CA TYR A 150 3.89 7.74 1.78
C TYR A 150 3.23 6.78 2.78
N LEU A 151 2.54 7.33 3.78
CA LEU A 151 1.66 6.57 4.65
C LEU A 151 0.26 6.59 4.05
N VAL A 152 -0.22 5.42 3.64
CA VAL A 152 -1.47 5.24 2.91
C VAL A 152 -2.41 4.41 3.75
N ASP A 153 -3.60 4.93 4.03
CA ASP A 153 -4.75 4.17 4.51
C ASP A 153 -5.47 3.57 3.30
N ILE A 154 -5.27 2.26 3.12
CA ILE A 154 -5.82 1.51 1.99
C ILE A 154 -7.29 1.12 2.19
N TRP A 155 -7.86 1.40 3.36
CA TRP A 155 -9.26 1.08 3.67
C TRP A 155 -10.18 2.29 3.74
N CYS A 156 -9.67 3.51 3.89
CA CYS A 156 -10.51 4.68 4.04
C CYS A 156 -9.86 5.99 3.55
N LEU A 157 -8.90 6.52 4.29
CA LEU A 157 -8.52 7.93 4.18
C LEU A 157 -7.55 8.26 3.04
N GLY A 158 -7.00 7.26 2.35
CA GLY A 158 -5.99 7.48 1.32
C GLY A 158 -4.65 7.89 1.93
N VAL A 159 -3.91 8.80 1.30
CA VAL A 159 -2.61 9.26 1.82
C VAL A 159 -2.79 10.10 3.09
N LYS A 160 -2.45 9.53 4.26
CA LYS A 160 -2.55 10.18 5.58
C LYS A 160 -1.34 11.02 5.94
N ASP A 161 -0.18 10.65 5.42
CA ASP A 161 1.05 11.42 5.59
C ASP A 161 2.00 11.14 4.41
N ALA A 162 2.89 12.07 4.14
CA ALA A 162 3.97 11.89 3.17
C ALA A 162 5.16 12.76 3.55
N SER A 163 6.36 12.31 3.20
CA SER A 163 7.57 13.10 3.42
C SER A 163 8.50 13.03 2.23
N GLY A 164 9.35 14.04 2.11
CA GLY A 164 10.33 14.16 1.03
C GLY A 164 9.87 15.10 -0.10
N PRO A 165 10.67 15.22 -1.17
CA PRO A 165 11.91 14.49 -1.41
C PRO A 165 13.05 14.90 -0.47
N ARG A 166 13.68 13.93 0.19
CA ARG A 166 14.81 14.16 1.12
C ARG A 166 16.09 13.57 0.57
N ARG A 167 17.16 14.37 0.51
CA ARG A 167 18.50 13.87 0.16
C ARG A 167 19.08 13.04 1.30
N MET A 168 19.67 11.89 0.95
CA MET A 168 20.17 10.92 1.90
C MET A 168 21.47 10.27 1.42
N ASP A 169 22.39 10.05 2.34
CA ASP A 169 23.56 9.20 2.09
C ASP A 169 23.12 7.72 2.12
N PRO A 170 23.51 6.89 1.13
CA PRO A 170 23.17 5.46 1.12
C PRO A 170 23.54 4.71 2.41
N ILE A 171 24.54 5.17 3.17
CA ILE A 171 24.93 4.55 4.44
C ILE A 171 23.82 4.69 5.49
N LEU A 172 23.08 5.80 5.48
CA LEU A 172 21.97 6.06 6.41
C LEU A 172 20.64 5.46 5.95
N TYR A 173 20.58 4.97 4.70
CA TYR A 173 19.35 4.52 4.09
C TYR A 173 18.77 3.28 4.78
N LYS A 174 19.63 2.36 5.23
CA LYS A 174 19.16 1.18 5.98
C LYS A 174 18.46 1.57 7.27
N ASP A 175 19.07 2.42 8.09
CA ASP A 175 18.48 2.86 9.36
C ASP A 175 17.17 3.64 9.12
N PHE A 176 17.09 4.39 8.02
CA PHE A 176 15.87 5.08 7.61
C PHE A 176 14.74 4.10 7.26
N VAL A 177 15.03 3.05 6.48
CA VAL A 177 14.06 2.00 6.16
C VAL A 177 13.61 1.31 7.45
N ASP A 178 14.55 0.88 8.30
CA ASP A 178 14.25 0.20 9.56
C ASP A 178 13.36 1.07 10.48
N TYR A 179 13.59 2.38 10.52
CA TYR A 179 12.75 3.32 11.28
C TYR A 179 11.31 3.41 10.74
N ASN A 180 11.13 3.56 9.41
CA ASN A 180 9.80 3.68 8.80
C ASN A 180 8.98 2.40 8.94
N TYR A 181 9.64 1.24 8.93
CA TYR A 181 8.98 -0.06 9.00
C TYR A 181 8.93 -0.70 10.39
N ARG A 182 9.48 -0.03 11.43
CA ARG A 182 9.41 -0.50 12.82
C ARG A 182 7.99 -0.89 13.28
N PRO A 183 6.90 -0.21 12.87
CA PRO A 183 5.53 -0.61 13.25
C PRO A 183 5.01 -1.89 12.57
N PHE A 184 5.70 -2.42 11.56
CA PHE A 184 5.23 -3.52 10.70
C PHE A 184 6.08 -4.78 10.90
N PRO A 185 5.71 -5.68 11.84
CA PRO A 185 6.53 -6.84 12.21
C PRO A 185 6.72 -7.85 11.07
N THR A 186 5.82 -7.88 10.10
CA THR A 186 5.94 -8.71 8.89
C THR A 186 7.08 -8.28 7.96
N GLY A 187 7.64 -7.08 8.15
CA GLY A 187 8.78 -6.56 7.40
C GLY A 187 8.39 -5.96 6.05
N THR A 188 9.37 -5.80 5.15
CA THR A 188 9.22 -5.09 3.87
C THR A 188 9.34 -5.99 2.66
N GLU A 189 8.60 -5.66 1.60
CA GLU A 189 8.74 -6.23 0.26
C GLU A 189 9.23 -5.15 -0.72
N GLU A 190 10.11 -5.54 -1.66
CA GLU A 190 10.50 -4.67 -2.77
C GLU A 190 9.50 -4.81 -3.92
N ILE A 191 9.00 -3.67 -4.42
CA ILE A 191 7.92 -3.64 -5.42
C ILE A 191 8.28 -2.80 -6.64
N SER A 192 7.54 -2.96 -7.73
CA SER A 192 7.71 -2.14 -8.92
C SER A 192 7.19 -0.71 -8.72
N LEU A 193 7.63 0.22 -9.57
CA LEU A 193 7.12 1.59 -9.56
C LEU A 193 5.62 1.62 -9.86
N GLU A 194 5.16 0.79 -10.80
CA GLU A 194 3.76 0.70 -11.19
C GLU A 194 2.88 0.26 -10.02
N LEU A 195 3.32 -0.73 -9.24
CA LEU A 195 2.58 -1.16 -8.05
C LEU A 195 2.58 -0.06 -6.97
N ALA A 196 3.71 0.60 -6.73
CA ALA A 196 3.78 1.71 -5.79
C ALA A 196 2.87 2.88 -6.19
N GLN A 197 2.85 3.22 -7.48
CA GLN A 197 1.93 4.22 -8.04
C GLN A 197 0.48 3.78 -7.86
N ALA A 198 0.15 2.52 -8.14
CA ALA A 198 -1.21 1.98 -7.96
C ALA A 198 -1.67 2.04 -6.51
N ILE A 199 -0.80 1.73 -5.54
CA ILE A 199 -1.11 1.84 -4.12
C ILE A 199 -1.37 3.30 -3.75
N VAL A 200 -0.46 4.21 -4.07
CA VAL A 200 -0.55 5.60 -3.61
C VAL A 200 -1.65 6.36 -4.34
N PHE A 201 -1.64 6.39 -5.67
CA PHE A 201 -2.64 7.13 -6.45
C PHE A 201 -4.01 6.46 -6.42
N GLY A 202 -4.08 5.13 -6.42
CA GLY A 202 -5.35 4.42 -6.27
C GLY A 202 -6.03 4.74 -4.92
N ALA A 203 -5.25 4.84 -3.84
CA ALA A 203 -5.79 5.22 -2.54
C ALA A 203 -6.25 6.68 -2.51
N VAL A 204 -5.55 7.59 -3.19
CA VAL A 204 -6.00 8.98 -3.37
C VAL A 204 -7.34 9.02 -4.12
N ASP A 205 -7.45 8.31 -5.23
CA ASP A 205 -8.67 8.26 -6.04
C ASP A 205 -9.84 7.61 -5.28
N TYR A 206 -9.55 6.57 -4.48
CA TYR A 206 -10.54 5.94 -3.60
C TYR A 206 -11.04 6.91 -2.52
N ALA A 207 -10.13 7.53 -1.77
CA ALA A 207 -10.47 8.46 -0.70
C ALA A 207 -11.20 9.71 -1.21
N ALA A 208 -10.86 10.18 -2.42
CA ALA A 208 -11.56 11.27 -3.07
C ALA A 208 -13.06 10.97 -3.29
N LYS A 209 -13.41 9.72 -3.65
CA LYS A 209 -14.82 9.28 -3.78
C LYS A 209 -15.57 9.27 -2.45
N LEU A 210 -14.84 9.16 -1.33
CA LEU A 210 -15.39 9.22 0.03
C LEU A 210 -15.46 10.65 0.59
N GLY A 211 -15.00 11.65 -0.17
CA GLY A 211 -14.96 13.05 0.27
C GLY A 211 -13.70 13.47 1.02
N PHE A 212 -12.63 12.67 0.95
CA PHE A 212 -11.34 13.01 1.55
C PHE A 212 -10.37 13.59 0.51
N GLN A 213 -9.33 14.26 1.01
CA GLN A 213 -8.22 14.77 0.23
C GLN A 213 -6.93 14.21 0.83
N PRO A 214 -5.89 13.95 0.02
CA PRO A 214 -4.61 13.50 0.55
C PRO A 214 -4.04 14.55 1.52
N HIS A 215 -3.22 14.09 2.46
CA HIS A 215 -2.50 14.98 3.37
C HIS A 215 -1.71 16.04 2.59
N ARG A 216 -1.64 17.26 3.13
CA ARG A 216 -0.99 18.40 2.45
C ARG A 216 0.47 18.15 2.07
N ASP A 217 1.16 17.30 2.85
CA ASP A 217 2.56 16.98 2.64
C ASP A 217 2.75 15.97 1.48
N PHE A 218 1.65 15.46 0.90
CA PHE A 218 1.69 14.64 -0.31
C PHE A 218 2.12 15.42 -1.55
N GLU A 219 1.67 16.67 -1.73
CA GLU A 219 1.92 17.42 -2.97
C GLU A 219 3.42 17.61 -3.27
N PRO A 220 4.29 17.97 -2.30
CA PRO A 220 5.73 18.00 -2.51
C PRO A 220 6.33 16.64 -2.92
N ALA A 221 5.82 15.54 -2.36
CA ALA A 221 6.32 14.19 -2.63
C ALA A 221 5.76 13.58 -3.93
N ARG A 222 4.56 14.01 -4.36
CA ARG A 222 3.79 13.46 -5.49
C ARG A 222 4.62 13.29 -6.76
N SER A 223 5.41 14.30 -7.13
CA SER A 223 6.22 14.26 -8.36
C SER A 223 7.26 13.14 -8.36
N HIS A 224 7.68 12.66 -7.18
CA HIS A 224 8.68 11.61 -7.04
C HIS A 224 8.15 10.23 -7.47
N LEU A 225 6.82 10.04 -7.50
CA LEU A 225 6.16 8.87 -8.10
C LEU A 225 6.04 8.97 -9.62
N GLY A 226 6.14 10.17 -10.19
CA GLY A 226 5.94 10.41 -11.62
C GLY A 226 4.49 10.29 -12.06
N GLN A 227 4.27 10.05 -13.35
CA GLN A 227 2.95 9.88 -13.93
C GLN A 227 2.51 8.42 -13.83
N TRP A 228 1.30 8.20 -13.28
CA TRP A 228 0.67 6.89 -13.24
C TRP A 228 -0.26 6.70 -14.45
N SER A 229 -0.25 5.50 -15.01
CA SER A 229 -1.10 5.11 -16.15
C SER A 229 -2.52 4.71 -15.76
N GLY A 230 -2.79 4.60 -14.45
CA GLY A 230 -4.03 4.01 -13.92
C GLY A 230 -3.98 2.48 -13.82
N GLN A 231 -2.83 1.85 -14.09
CA GLN A 231 -2.64 0.40 -14.00
C GLN A 231 -1.39 0.04 -13.17
N PRO A 232 -1.36 -1.12 -12.47
CA PRO A 232 -2.50 -2.02 -12.25
C PRO A 232 -3.60 -1.35 -11.42
N THR A 233 -4.84 -1.85 -11.50
CA THR A 233 -5.93 -1.42 -10.61
C THR A 233 -5.90 -2.26 -9.35
N LEU A 234 -6.03 -1.62 -8.18
CA LEU A 234 -6.13 -2.28 -6.88
C LEU A 234 -7.50 -2.02 -6.26
N THR A 235 -7.94 -2.92 -5.40
CA THR A 235 -9.16 -2.73 -4.60
C THR A 235 -8.80 -2.11 -3.25
N PHE A 236 -9.58 -1.11 -2.85
CA PHE A 236 -9.45 -0.38 -1.59
C PHE A 236 -10.73 -0.52 -0.78
N GLY A 237 -10.63 -0.27 0.53
CA GLY A 237 -11.67 -0.65 1.48
C GLY A 237 -11.44 -2.04 2.07
N ARG A 238 -12.29 -2.42 3.03
CA ARG A 238 -12.30 -3.76 3.63
C ARG A 238 -13.70 -4.34 3.44
N ASN A 239 -13.77 -5.55 2.90
CA ASN A 239 -15.04 -6.23 2.60
C ASN A 239 -15.99 -5.35 1.75
N GLY A 240 -15.44 -4.64 0.76
CA GLY A 240 -16.18 -3.76 -0.14
C GLY A 240 -16.67 -2.44 0.45
N LYS A 241 -16.35 -2.12 1.71
CA LYS A 241 -16.76 -0.88 2.39
C LYS A 241 -15.56 -0.09 2.93
N PRO A 242 -15.71 1.24 3.14
CA PRO A 242 -14.72 2.00 3.90
C PRO A 242 -14.62 1.45 5.32
N TYR A 243 -13.39 1.26 5.79
CA TYR A 243 -13.11 0.83 7.16
C TYR A 243 -12.11 1.80 7.79
N TYR A 244 -12.60 2.69 8.65
CA TYR A 244 -11.80 3.73 9.28
C TYR A 244 -11.19 3.25 10.60
N PHE A 245 -9.87 3.21 10.69
CA PHE A 245 -9.17 3.02 11.96
C PHE A 245 -8.59 4.35 12.45
N SER A 246 -9.06 4.81 13.61
CA SER A 246 -8.64 6.10 14.15
C SER A 246 -7.16 6.11 14.52
N GLY A 247 -6.42 7.01 13.88
CA GLY A 247 -5.05 7.33 14.25
C GLY A 247 -4.99 8.43 15.32
N PRO A 248 -3.83 8.61 15.97
CA PRO A 248 -3.63 9.61 17.03
C PRO A 248 -3.71 11.06 16.55
N TYR A 249 -3.62 11.30 15.24
CA TYR A 249 -3.65 12.63 14.63
C TYR A 249 -4.93 12.91 13.85
N ASP A 250 -5.88 11.97 13.86
CA ASP A 250 -7.14 12.12 13.15
C ASP A 250 -8.14 12.95 13.96
N ASP A 251 -9.14 13.52 13.28
CA ASP A 251 -10.37 14.04 13.90
C ASP A 251 -11.52 13.08 13.57
N PRO A 252 -11.82 12.10 14.46
CA PRO A 252 -12.82 11.09 14.19
C PRO A 252 -14.20 11.69 13.94
N ASN A 253 -14.55 12.77 14.64
CA ASN A 253 -15.86 13.41 14.48
C ASN A 253 -16.04 13.95 13.07
N LYS A 254 -15.01 14.63 12.55
CA LYS A 254 -15.01 15.15 11.18
C LYS A 254 -15.04 14.02 10.15
N ILE A 255 -14.22 12.99 10.34
CA ILE A 255 -14.13 11.84 9.42
C ILE A 255 -15.46 11.08 9.35
N LEU A 256 -16.03 10.73 10.49
CA LEU A 256 -17.31 10.02 10.55
C LEU A 256 -18.44 10.86 9.97
N LYS A 257 -18.45 12.18 10.18
CA LYS A 257 -19.40 13.08 9.52
C LYS A 257 -19.26 13.03 8.00
N THR A 258 -18.04 13.08 7.46
CA THR A 258 -17.79 12.97 6.02
C THR A 258 -18.28 11.63 5.47
N LEU A 259 -17.98 10.52 6.14
CA LEU A 259 -18.45 9.18 5.72
C LEU A 259 -19.98 9.09 5.70
N ARG A 260 -20.65 9.58 6.75
CA ARG A 260 -22.12 9.64 6.79
C ARG A 260 -22.71 10.46 5.64
N GLN A 261 -22.06 11.56 5.28
CA GLN A 261 -22.50 12.41 4.17
C GLN A 261 -22.22 11.78 2.81
N SER A 262 -21.12 11.03 2.67
CA SER A 262 -20.68 10.48 1.39
C SER A 262 -21.33 9.13 1.06
N VAL A 263 -21.42 8.23 2.04
CA VAL A 263 -21.89 6.85 1.83
C VAL A 263 -23.12 6.49 2.67
N GLY A 264 -23.48 7.30 3.68
CA GLY A 264 -24.62 7.04 4.58
C GLY A 264 -24.26 6.19 5.80
N GLU A 265 -25.09 6.27 6.84
CA GLU A 265 -24.96 5.42 8.03
C GLU A 265 -25.10 3.93 7.65
N GLY A 266 -24.32 3.04 8.29
CA GLY A 266 -24.31 1.59 8.01
C GLY A 266 -23.51 1.15 6.77
N ASN A 267 -23.01 2.10 5.96
CA ASN A 267 -22.23 1.82 4.75
C ASN A 267 -20.71 1.97 4.94
N PHE A 268 -20.25 2.09 6.18
CA PHE A 268 -18.83 2.09 6.54
C PHE A 268 -18.66 1.50 7.94
N HIS A 269 -17.47 0.99 8.24
CA HIS A 269 -17.09 0.54 9.57
C HIS A 269 -16.04 1.47 10.16
N TYR A 270 -15.96 1.52 11.49
CA TYR A 270 -14.93 2.29 12.16
C TYR A 270 -14.52 1.72 13.50
N VAL A 271 -13.27 1.97 13.88
CA VAL A 271 -12.74 1.75 15.22
C VAL A 271 -12.15 3.07 15.70
N VAL A 272 -12.74 3.67 16.72
CA VAL A 272 -12.19 4.85 17.39
C VAL A 272 -11.56 4.38 18.70
N GLY A 273 -10.23 4.45 18.79
CA GLY A 273 -9.53 4.16 20.03
C GLY A 273 -9.96 5.14 21.12
N SER A 274 -10.22 4.63 22.33
CA SER A 274 -10.33 5.44 23.54
C SER A 274 -9.00 6.17 23.71
N GLY A 275 -8.95 7.48 23.50
CA GLY A 275 -7.71 8.26 23.52
C GLY A 275 -6.88 7.99 24.77
N GLY A 276 -5.73 7.33 24.60
CA GLY A 276 -4.75 7.17 25.66
C GLY A 276 -3.98 8.47 25.81
N GLU A 277 -4.07 9.08 27.00
CA GLU A 277 -3.18 10.17 27.43
C GLU A 277 -1.73 9.67 27.39
N TRP A 278 -0.84 10.44 26.76
CA TRP A 278 0.60 10.20 26.72
C TRP A 278 1.26 10.58 28.04
#